data_AF-A0A3N2HSC0-F1
#
_entry.id   AF-A0A3N2HSC0-F1
#
_cell.length_a   1.000
_cell.length_b   1.000
_cell.length_c   1.000
_cell.angle_alpha   90.00
_cell.angle_beta   90.00
_cell.angle_gamma   90.00
#
_symmetry.space_group_name_H-M   'P 1'
#
loop_
_entity.id
_entity.type
_entity.pdbx_description
1 polymer ?
#
loop_
_entity_poly.entity_id
_entity_poly.type
_entity_poly.pdbx_seq_one_letter_code
_entity_poly.pdbx_strand_id
1 'polypeptide(L)'
;MTTTMRRTAATATTTGVLALGLLLAGCTSGGAGGGDGAGSGGSSGGSGGSGSTASGEGTFDDLASCDDVGSALGGVVEGLELRDDSTFSGDQANCQWATPTTEATDAADVTAIVVLAQRQDFSADDISAQTSQIEGTEGVETVDDSRVGAFGGQAFSQTVTQQGITASASTILSPHGLIAVTATGAGDAAPLSTDETLDAAYGLFD
;
A
#
# COMPACT_ATOMS: atom_id res chain seq x y z
N MET A 1 12.87 -55.66 -2.15
CA MET A 1 13.81 -54.62 -2.61
C MET A 1 13.00 -53.33 -2.66
N THR A 2 13.21 -52.46 -1.68
CA THR A 2 12.34 -51.31 -1.37
C THR A 2 12.85 -50.08 -2.12
N THR A 3 12.02 -49.49 -2.97
CA THR A 3 12.36 -48.33 -3.79
C THR A 3 12.21 -47.06 -2.97
N THR A 4 13.32 -46.46 -2.54
CA THR A 4 13.33 -45.18 -1.83
C THR A 4 13.10 -44.04 -2.83
N MET A 5 11.90 -43.46 -2.84
CA MET A 5 11.64 -42.20 -3.54
C MET A 5 12.29 -41.05 -2.78
N ARG A 6 13.16 -40.30 -3.46
CA ARG A 6 13.76 -39.07 -2.94
C ARG A 6 12.69 -37.98 -2.92
N ARG A 7 12.31 -37.50 -1.72
CA ARG A 7 11.65 -36.21 -1.55
C ARG A 7 12.69 -35.12 -1.74
N THR A 8 12.67 -34.46 -2.89
CA THR A 8 13.33 -33.16 -3.05
C THR A 8 12.41 -32.12 -2.43
N ALA A 9 12.65 -31.78 -1.17
CA ALA A 9 12.07 -30.58 -0.58
C ALA A 9 12.77 -29.38 -1.22
N ALA A 10 12.06 -28.65 -2.07
CA ALA A 10 12.50 -27.35 -2.56
C ALA A 10 12.22 -26.32 -1.47
N THR A 11 13.17 -26.14 -0.57
CA THR A 11 13.19 -25.04 0.39
C THR A 11 13.66 -23.75 -0.27
N ALA A 12 12.98 -22.66 0.09
CA ALA A 12 13.41 -21.26 0.05
C ALA A 12 13.45 -20.56 -1.32
N THR A 13 12.29 -20.06 -1.75
CA THR A 13 12.21 -18.82 -2.52
C THR A 13 12.29 -17.63 -1.55
N THR A 14 13.52 -17.28 -1.16
CA THR A 14 13.86 -15.92 -0.75
C THR A 14 13.71 -15.01 -1.96
N THR A 15 12.54 -14.36 -2.11
CA THR A 15 12.28 -13.44 -3.21
C THR A 15 11.97 -12.06 -2.66
N GLY A 16 12.91 -11.14 -2.85
CA GLY A 16 12.63 -9.71 -3.06
C GLY A 16 12.14 -8.92 -1.85
N VAL A 17 13.02 -8.67 -0.87
CA VAL A 17 12.91 -7.46 -0.05
C VAL A 17 12.96 -6.26 -1.01
N LEU A 18 11.82 -5.60 -1.21
CA LEU A 18 11.72 -4.32 -1.90
C LEU A 18 12.68 -3.34 -1.21
N ALA A 19 13.75 -2.98 -1.93
CA ALA A 19 14.81 -2.11 -1.46
C ALA A 19 14.37 -0.64 -1.45
N LEU A 20 13.36 -0.31 -0.62
CA LEU A 20 13.02 1.07 -0.26
C LEU A 20 13.50 1.45 1.15
N GLY A 21 14.31 0.57 1.77
CA GLY A 21 14.94 0.81 3.06
C GLY A 21 16.10 1.80 2.98
N LEU A 22 15.83 3.02 3.47
CA LEU A 22 16.68 3.76 4.41
C LEU A 22 18.06 4.22 3.91
N LEU A 23 18.11 5.43 3.35
CA LEU A 23 19.28 6.30 3.52
C LEU A 23 18.87 7.56 4.28
N LEU A 24 19.08 7.48 5.60
CA LEU A 24 19.08 8.61 6.51
C LEU A 24 20.10 9.65 6.06
N ALA A 25 19.63 10.85 5.74
CA ALA A 25 20.39 12.08 5.88
C ALA A 25 19.58 13.02 6.78
N GLY A 26 19.97 13.09 8.05
CA GLY A 26 19.30 13.94 9.03
C GLY A 26 19.56 15.43 8.83
N CYS A 27 18.68 16.25 9.42
CA CYS A 27 18.94 17.58 9.97
C CYS A 27 17.69 17.95 10.82
N THR A 28 17.73 17.85 12.14
CA THR A 28 18.04 18.93 13.11
C THR A 28 17.23 20.23 12.94
N SER A 29 16.78 20.74 14.09
CA SER A 29 16.06 22.00 14.37
C SER A 29 14.54 21.97 14.14
N GLY A 30 13.64 22.41 15.02
CA GLY A 30 13.76 23.21 16.24
C GLY A 30 12.90 24.48 16.13
N GLY A 31 11.82 24.59 16.91
CA GLY A 31 11.29 25.90 17.37
C GLY A 31 9.86 26.32 16.98
N ALA A 32 8.97 26.27 17.98
CA ALA A 32 8.07 27.33 18.50
C ALA A 32 6.99 28.07 17.65
N GLY A 33 5.79 28.14 18.25
CA GLY A 33 4.76 29.20 18.08
C GLY A 33 3.58 28.76 17.20
N GLY A 34 2.31 28.74 17.60
CA GLY A 34 1.56 29.59 18.54
C GLY A 34 0.62 30.49 17.73
N GLY A 35 -0.70 30.30 17.83
CA GLY A 35 -1.67 31.28 17.33
C GLY A 35 -3.02 30.72 16.87
N ASP A 36 -4.07 31.19 17.54
CA ASP A 36 -5.49 30.85 17.45
C ASP A 36 -6.17 31.14 16.09
N GLY A 37 -7.27 30.42 15.81
CA GLY A 37 -8.17 30.73 14.70
C GLY A 37 -9.47 29.92 14.70
N ALA A 38 -10.34 30.12 15.70
CA ALA A 38 -11.71 29.61 15.67
C ALA A 38 -12.59 30.43 14.69
N GLY A 39 -13.36 29.74 13.84
CA GLY A 39 -14.36 30.37 12.97
C GLY A 39 -15.30 29.35 12.33
N SER A 40 -16.48 29.19 12.94
CA SER A 40 -17.56 28.28 12.53
C SER A 40 -18.23 28.67 11.21
N GLY A 41 -18.65 27.67 10.42
CA GLY A 41 -19.60 27.82 9.31
C GLY A 41 -20.28 26.48 9.00
N GLY A 42 -21.58 26.39 9.26
CA GLY A 42 -22.33 25.13 9.29
C GLY A 42 -23.05 24.72 8.00
N SER A 43 -23.29 23.40 7.95
CA SER A 43 -24.48 22.67 7.48
C SER A 43 -24.88 22.72 6.00
N SER A 44 -24.86 21.55 5.35
CA SER A 44 -26.07 20.92 4.79
C SER A 44 -25.82 19.45 4.46
N GLY A 45 -26.77 18.59 4.84
CA GLY A 45 -26.71 17.15 4.62
C GLY A 45 -27.11 16.73 3.22
N GLY A 46 -26.52 15.62 2.76
CA GLY A 46 -26.93 14.85 1.59
C GLY A 46 -26.62 13.38 1.84
N SER A 47 -27.65 12.54 1.82
CA SER A 47 -27.57 11.10 2.06
C SER A 47 -27.11 10.35 0.81
N GLY A 48 -26.26 9.32 1.00
CA GLY A 48 -26.26 8.11 0.19
C GLY A 48 -25.11 7.98 -0.81
N GLY A 49 -24.08 7.22 -0.40
CA GLY A 49 -23.05 6.66 -1.27
C GLY A 49 -21.81 6.31 -0.46
N SER A 50 -21.62 5.04 -0.10
CA SER A 50 -20.33 4.52 0.37
C SER A 50 -19.34 4.58 -0.79
N GLY A 51 -18.68 5.72 -0.91
CA GLY A 51 -17.39 5.87 -1.56
C GLY A 51 -16.64 6.85 -0.68
N SER A 52 -15.54 6.41 -0.08
CA SER A 52 -14.70 7.26 0.75
C SER A 52 -14.20 8.41 -0.11
N THR A 53 -14.88 9.54 -0.04
CA THR A 53 -14.37 10.81 -0.56
C THR A 53 -13.30 11.25 0.42
N ALA A 54 -12.03 11.01 0.11
CA ALA A 54 -10.91 11.68 0.77
C ALA A 54 -11.18 13.18 0.67
N SER A 55 -11.65 13.76 1.78
CA SER A 55 -12.09 15.16 1.88
C SER A 55 -11.20 15.93 2.86
N GLY A 56 -10.21 15.26 3.45
CA GLY A 56 -9.20 15.81 4.35
C GLY A 56 -7.97 16.35 3.62
N GLU A 57 -6.96 16.70 4.42
CA GLU A 57 -5.67 17.25 3.95
C GLU A 57 -4.82 16.21 3.20
N GLY A 58 -5.31 14.99 2.99
CA GLY A 58 -4.52 13.87 2.46
C GLY A 58 -3.53 13.34 3.50
N THR A 59 -3.84 13.53 4.78
CA THR A 59 -3.11 12.95 5.89
C THR A 59 -3.50 11.50 6.07
N PHE A 60 -2.58 10.70 6.61
CA PHE A 60 -2.82 9.29 6.88
C PHE A 60 -3.76 9.14 8.07
N ASP A 61 -4.57 8.08 8.04
CA ASP A 61 -5.31 7.65 9.22
C ASP A 61 -4.36 7.40 10.42
N ASP A 62 -4.89 7.55 11.63
CA ASP A 62 -4.22 7.20 12.88
C ASP A 62 -4.17 5.68 13.06
N LEU A 63 -3.40 5.02 12.20
CA LEU A 63 -3.13 3.59 12.24
C LEU A 63 -2.04 3.30 13.28
N ALA A 64 -2.24 2.28 14.12
CA ALA A 64 -1.28 1.90 15.17
C ALA A 64 -0.77 0.45 15.01
N SER A 65 -1.36 -0.31 14.10
CA SER A 65 -1.07 -1.73 13.88
C SER A 65 -1.42 -2.17 12.47
N CYS A 66 -0.91 -3.34 12.07
CA CYS A 66 -1.33 -3.96 10.81
C CYS A 66 -2.80 -4.41 10.84
N ASP A 67 -3.39 -4.68 12.01
CA ASP A 67 -4.82 -4.97 12.11
C ASP A 67 -5.68 -3.74 11.76
N ASP A 68 -5.23 -2.54 12.14
CA ASP A 68 -5.89 -1.29 11.76
C ASP A 68 -5.80 -1.06 10.25
N VAL A 69 -4.61 -1.28 9.66
CA VAL A 69 -4.41 -1.24 8.20
C VAL A 69 -5.35 -2.23 7.51
N GLY A 70 -5.45 -3.46 8.01
CA GLY A 70 -6.36 -4.48 7.44
C GLY A 70 -7.83 -4.07 7.51
N SER A 71 -8.23 -3.42 8.61
CA SER A 71 -9.58 -2.90 8.77
C SER A 71 -9.90 -1.80 7.75
N ALA A 72 -8.92 -0.92 7.48
CA ALA A 72 -9.01 0.14 6.47
C ALA A 72 -9.07 -0.40 5.03
N LEU A 73 -8.34 -1.47 4.72
CA LEU A 73 -8.38 -2.14 3.40
C LEU A 73 -9.72 -2.83 3.11
N GLY A 74 -10.52 -3.09 4.16
CA GLY A 74 -11.85 -3.66 4.03
C GLY A 74 -11.87 -5.01 3.31
N GLY A 75 -12.73 -5.14 2.29
CA GLY A 75 -12.98 -6.39 1.58
C GLY A 75 -11.78 -6.96 0.80
N VAL A 76 -10.73 -6.16 0.56
CA VAL A 76 -9.53 -6.59 -0.19
C VAL A 76 -8.73 -7.66 0.56
N VAL A 77 -8.78 -7.66 1.89
CA VAL A 77 -8.09 -8.66 2.74
C VAL A 77 -9.03 -9.71 3.31
N GLU A 78 -10.30 -9.74 2.89
CA GLU A 78 -11.27 -10.71 3.37
C GLU A 78 -10.85 -12.14 3.01
N GLY A 79 -10.86 -13.05 4.00
CA GLY A 79 -10.43 -14.43 3.83
C GLY A 79 -8.90 -14.62 3.75
N LEU A 80 -8.12 -13.54 3.87
CA LEU A 80 -6.66 -13.62 3.98
C LEU A 80 -6.23 -13.53 5.44
N GLU A 81 -5.08 -14.13 5.75
CA GLU A 81 -4.49 -14.11 7.07
C GLU A 81 -3.25 -13.21 7.10
N LEU A 82 -3.18 -12.33 8.10
CA LEU A 82 -1.98 -11.53 8.36
C LEU A 82 -0.77 -12.45 8.58
N ARG A 83 0.36 -12.11 7.97
CA ARG A 83 1.60 -12.87 8.08
C ARG A 83 2.41 -12.41 9.30
N ASP A 84 3.11 -13.34 9.93
CA ASP A 84 3.91 -13.10 11.14
C ASP A 84 5.08 -12.13 10.93
N ASP A 85 5.54 -11.95 9.69
CA ASP A 85 6.59 -11.02 9.30
C ASP A 85 6.06 -9.61 8.99
N SER A 86 4.76 -9.38 9.14
CA SER A 86 4.17 -8.05 9.09
C SER A 86 4.72 -7.18 10.22
N THR A 87 5.08 -5.94 9.90
CA THR A 87 5.68 -5.00 10.85
C THR A 87 4.95 -3.67 10.81
N PHE A 88 4.71 -3.13 12.00
CA PHE A 88 4.26 -1.77 12.19
C PHE A 88 5.20 -1.13 13.21
N SER A 89 5.83 -0.02 12.85
CA SER A 89 6.80 0.65 13.72
C SER A 89 6.77 2.16 13.50
N GLY A 90 6.10 2.86 14.41
CA GLY A 90 5.97 4.32 14.36
C GLY A 90 5.25 4.75 13.09
N ASP A 91 5.97 5.43 12.21
CA ASP A 91 5.43 6.00 10.98
C ASP A 91 5.55 5.08 9.75
N GLN A 92 5.97 3.84 9.93
CA GLN A 92 6.13 2.87 8.86
C GLN A 92 5.33 1.61 9.12
N ALA A 93 4.66 1.13 8.07
CA ALA A 93 3.96 -0.15 8.05
C ALA A 93 4.41 -0.96 6.84
N ASN A 94 4.68 -2.25 7.06
CA ASN A 94 4.81 -3.28 6.05
C ASN A 94 3.91 -4.43 6.49
N CYS A 95 2.68 -4.44 6.00
CA CYS A 95 1.66 -5.40 6.41
C CYS A 95 1.33 -6.33 5.25
N GLN A 96 1.32 -7.63 5.52
CA GLN A 96 1.16 -8.65 4.49
C GLN A 96 0.04 -9.60 4.89
N TRP A 97 -0.91 -9.81 3.99
CA TRP A 97 -1.96 -10.81 4.10
C TRP A 97 -1.82 -11.81 2.97
N ALA A 98 -2.04 -13.08 3.24
CA ALA A 98 -2.06 -14.09 2.19
C ALA A 98 -3.05 -15.20 2.49
N THR A 99 -3.41 -15.96 1.44
CA THR A 99 -4.26 -17.14 1.58
C THR A 99 -3.75 -18.03 2.73
N PRO A 100 -4.62 -18.46 3.64
CA PRO A 100 -4.24 -19.37 4.72
C PRO A 100 -3.58 -20.64 4.17
N THR A 101 -2.46 -21.04 4.77
CA THR A 101 -1.72 -22.23 4.28
C THR A 101 -2.52 -23.52 4.42
N THR A 102 -3.51 -23.54 5.32
CA THR A 102 -4.46 -24.65 5.50
C THR A 102 -5.55 -24.70 4.44
N GLU A 103 -5.76 -23.61 3.70
CA GLU A 103 -6.82 -23.47 2.69
C GLU A 103 -6.27 -23.43 1.26
N ALA A 104 -4.97 -23.16 1.08
CA ALA A 104 -4.29 -23.24 -0.21
C ALA A 104 -4.14 -24.71 -0.67
N THR A 105 -5.20 -25.25 -1.28
CA THR A 105 -5.21 -26.61 -1.84
C THR A 105 -4.53 -26.68 -3.21
N ASP A 106 -4.61 -25.60 -4.00
CA ASP A 106 -3.93 -25.46 -5.28
C ASP A 106 -3.15 -24.15 -5.36
N ALA A 107 -2.03 -24.14 -6.08
CA ALA A 107 -1.19 -22.95 -6.25
C ALA A 107 -1.93 -21.80 -6.97
N ALA A 108 -3.00 -22.12 -7.70
CA ALA A 108 -3.85 -21.15 -8.38
C ALA A 108 -4.70 -20.30 -7.41
N ASP A 109 -4.92 -20.78 -6.18
CA ASP A 109 -5.78 -20.13 -5.19
C ASP A 109 -4.98 -19.22 -4.23
N VAL A 110 -3.67 -19.12 -4.45
CA VAL A 110 -2.79 -18.30 -3.61
C VAL A 110 -2.86 -16.84 -4.05
N THR A 111 -3.38 -16.00 -3.16
CA THR A 111 -3.41 -14.55 -3.27
C THR A 111 -2.65 -13.95 -2.11
N ALA A 112 -1.96 -12.83 -2.32
CA ALA A 112 -1.39 -12.05 -1.25
C ALA A 112 -1.52 -10.55 -1.49
N ILE A 113 -1.79 -9.80 -0.43
CA ILE A 113 -1.87 -8.35 -0.39
C ILE A 113 -0.71 -7.85 0.48
N VAL A 114 0.08 -6.92 -0.05
CA VAL A 114 1.18 -6.26 0.65
C VAL A 114 0.89 -4.78 0.67
N VAL A 115 0.92 -4.18 1.86
CA VAL A 115 0.81 -2.74 2.06
C VAL A 115 2.08 -2.21 2.65
N LEU A 116 2.63 -1.19 1.97
CA LEU A 116 3.72 -0.37 2.45
C LEU A 116 3.17 1.03 2.69
N ALA A 117 3.19 1.48 3.93
CA ALA A 117 2.84 2.85 4.29
C ALA A 117 4.04 3.52 4.96
N GLN A 118 4.36 4.73 4.53
CA GLN A 118 5.42 5.56 5.09
C GLN A 118 4.87 6.96 5.30
N ARG A 119 4.59 7.31 6.56
CA ARG A 119 4.12 8.63 6.95
C ARG A 119 5.34 9.53 7.17
N GLN A 120 5.45 10.57 6.37
CA GLN A 120 6.50 11.56 6.52
C GLN A 120 6.16 12.79 5.69
N ASP A 121 6.48 13.97 6.21
CA ASP A 121 6.34 15.18 5.44
C ASP A 121 7.45 15.25 4.38
N PHE A 122 7.04 15.30 3.12
CA PHE A 122 7.92 15.47 1.98
C PHE A 122 8.01 16.94 1.58
N SER A 123 9.22 17.43 1.36
CA SER A 123 9.41 18.72 0.67
C SER A 123 9.05 18.58 -0.81
N ALA A 124 8.82 19.71 -1.50
CA ALA A 124 8.56 19.68 -2.94
C ALA A 124 9.70 19.03 -3.75
N ASP A 125 10.96 19.19 -3.30
CA ASP A 125 12.12 18.55 -3.91
C ASP A 125 12.10 17.03 -3.68
N ASP A 126 11.70 16.59 -2.47
CA ASP A 126 11.57 15.16 -2.17
C ASP A 126 10.45 14.51 -2.99
N ILE A 127 9.29 15.17 -3.11
CA ILE A 127 8.19 14.69 -3.97
C ILE A 127 8.69 14.53 -5.40
N SER A 128 9.35 15.54 -5.95
CA SER A 128 9.89 15.50 -7.32
C SER A 128 10.90 14.36 -7.52
N ALA A 129 11.78 14.14 -6.54
CA ALA A 129 12.75 13.05 -6.56
C ALA A 129 12.08 11.67 -6.47
N GLN A 130 11.10 11.51 -5.57
CA GLN A 130 10.33 10.27 -5.41
C GLN A 130 9.50 9.97 -6.66
N THR A 131 8.80 10.96 -7.23
CA THR A 131 8.09 10.82 -8.50
C THR A 131 9.03 10.35 -9.61
N SER A 132 10.19 10.99 -9.76
CA SER A 132 11.18 10.60 -10.78
C SER A 132 11.69 9.17 -10.58
N GLN A 133 11.87 8.74 -9.33
CA GLN A 133 12.28 7.37 -8.99
C GLN A 133 11.18 6.35 -9.32
N ILE A 134 9.92 6.65 -8.99
CA ILE A 134 8.77 5.78 -9.26
C ILE A 134 8.55 5.65 -10.77
N GLU A 135 8.50 6.77 -11.50
CA GLU A 135 8.34 6.79 -12.97
C GLU A 135 9.53 6.14 -13.71
N GLY A 136 10.71 6.14 -13.10
CA GLY A 136 11.89 5.44 -13.63
C GLY A 136 11.81 3.90 -13.51
N THR A 137 10.84 3.37 -12.77
CA THR A 137 10.64 1.93 -12.60
C THR A 137 9.89 1.35 -13.80
N GLU A 138 10.38 0.22 -14.33
CA GLU A 138 9.79 -0.41 -15.51
C GLU A 138 8.32 -0.79 -15.30
N GLY A 139 7.47 -0.44 -16.27
CA GLY A 139 6.04 -0.79 -16.27
C GLY A 139 5.19 0.03 -15.31
N VAL A 140 5.75 1.08 -14.70
CA VAL A 140 4.99 2.07 -13.93
C VAL A 140 4.34 3.07 -14.87
N GLU A 141 3.08 3.39 -14.62
CA GLU A 141 2.31 4.40 -15.31
C GLU A 141 1.71 5.39 -14.31
N THR A 142 1.73 6.68 -14.64
CA THR A 142 1.04 7.71 -13.85
C THR A 142 -0.46 7.62 -14.07
N VAL A 143 -1.24 7.65 -13.00
CA VAL A 143 -2.70 7.60 -13.03
C VAL A 143 -3.25 9.00 -12.80
N ASP A 144 -4.09 9.47 -13.73
CA ASP A 144 -4.83 10.72 -13.58
C ASP A 144 -6.06 10.50 -12.68
N ASP A 145 -5.86 10.63 -11.37
CA ASP A 145 -6.92 10.52 -10.37
C ASP A 145 -7.12 11.84 -9.63
N SER A 146 -8.29 12.44 -9.88
CA SER A 146 -8.68 13.72 -9.26
C SER A 146 -8.74 13.69 -7.73
N ARG A 147 -8.91 12.52 -7.10
CA ARG A 147 -8.94 12.36 -5.65
C ARG A 147 -7.55 12.57 -5.06
N VAL A 148 -6.51 11.98 -5.66
CA VAL A 148 -5.11 12.25 -5.25
C VAL A 148 -4.73 13.71 -5.48
N GLY A 149 -5.13 14.26 -6.63
CA GLY A 149 -4.83 15.66 -6.97
C GLY A 149 -5.44 16.67 -5.99
N ALA A 150 -6.56 16.33 -5.33
CA ALA A 150 -7.23 17.21 -4.38
C ALA A 150 -6.39 17.54 -3.14
N PHE A 151 -5.49 16.64 -2.73
CA PHE A 151 -4.54 16.85 -1.63
C PHE A 151 -3.09 17.02 -2.13
N GLY A 152 -2.90 17.31 -3.41
CA GLY A 152 -1.59 17.62 -3.99
C GLY A 152 -0.66 16.41 -4.13
N GLY A 153 -1.18 15.20 -4.20
CA GLY A 153 -0.39 14.00 -4.46
C GLY A 153 -0.29 13.63 -5.95
N GLN A 154 0.28 12.45 -6.20
CA GLN A 154 0.28 11.75 -7.49
C GLN A 154 0.09 10.24 -7.29
N ALA A 155 -0.73 9.63 -8.17
CA ALA A 155 -0.96 8.19 -8.19
C ALA A 155 -0.17 7.52 -9.31
N PHE A 156 0.25 6.30 -9.05
CA PHE A 156 0.96 5.45 -9.99
C PHE A 156 0.39 4.05 -9.94
N SER A 157 0.45 3.35 -11.06
CA SER A 157 0.08 1.93 -11.14
C SER A 157 1.17 1.12 -11.83
N GLN A 158 1.26 -0.15 -11.46
CA GLN A 158 2.17 -1.10 -12.08
C GLN A 158 1.48 -2.45 -12.18
N THR A 159 1.66 -3.15 -13.30
CA THR A 159 1.28 -4.56 -13.42
C THR A 159 2.46 -5.36 -13.95
N VAL A 160 2.82 -6.44 -13.26
CA VAL A 160 3.95 -7.31 -13.62
C VAL A 160 3.48 -8.75 -13.59
N THR A 161 3.78 -9.51 -14.63
CA THR A 161 3.56 -10.97 -14.65
C THR A 161 4.90 -11.68 -14.74
N GLN A 162 5.17 -12.59 -13.81
CA GLN A 162 6.40 -13.38 -13.79
C GLN A 162 6.12 -14.80 -13.31
N GLN A 163 6.59 -15.80 -14.08
CA GLN A 163 6.48 -17.21 -13.70
C GLN A 163 5.05 -17.68 -13.39
N GLY A 164 4.04 -17.11 -14.07
CA GLY A 164 2.62 -17.44 -13.86
C GLY A 164 2.02 -16.85 -12.58
N ILE A 165 2.66 -15.84 -12.00
CA ILE A 165 2.11 -14.98 -10.95
C ILE A 165 2.01 -13.57 -11.53
N THR A 166 0.85 -12.94 -11.39
CA THR A 166 0.65 -11.53 -11.72
C THR A 166 0.53 -10.72 -10.44
N ALA A 167 1.24 -9.59 -10.41
CA ALA A 167 1.12 -8.56 -9.40
C ALA A 167 0.51 -7.30 -10.03
N SER A 168 -0.44 -6.70 -9.35
CA SER A 168 -0.89 -5.33 -9.58
C SER A 168 -0.59 -4.47 -8.36
N ALA A 169 -0.05 -3.28 -8.58
CA ALA A 169 0.26 -2.36 -7.51
C ALA A 169 -0.25 -0.96 -7.84
N SER A 170 -0.75 -0.27 -6.83
CA SER A 170 -0.98 1.18 -6.89
C SER A 170 -0.17 1.86 -5.79
N THR A 171 0.45 2.97 -6.15
CA THR A 171 1.21 3.82 -5.23
C THR A 171 0.64 5.22 -5.24
N ILE A 172 0.33 5.75 -4.06
CA ILE A 172 -0.03 7.16 -3.86
C ILE A 172 1.13 7.84 -3.15
N LEU A 173 1.71 8.85 -3.79
CA LEU A 173 2.68 9.76 -3.19
C LEU A 173 1.96 11.07 -2.86
N SER A 174 2.06 11.54 -1.63
CA SER A 174 1.46 12.78 -1.15
C SER A 174 2.51 13.64 -0.43
N PRO A 175 2.22 14.91 -0.11
CA PRO A 175 3.06 15.69 0.77
C PRO A 175 3.27 15.08 2.17
N HIS A 176 2.39 14.18 2.61
CA HIS A 176 2.41 13.60 3.96
C HIS A 176 2.92 12.16 4.02
N GLY A 177 3.33 11.61 2.87
CA GLY A 177 3.90 10.27 2.83
C GLY A 177 3.59 9.51 1.56
N LEU A 178 3.90 8.21 1.59
CA LEU A 178 3.70 7.27 0.50
C LEU A 178 2.92 6.04 0.98
N ILE A 179 1.96 5.61 0.17
CA ILE A 179 1.25 4.34 0.32
C ILE A 179 1.41 3.53 -0.95
N ALA A 180 1.81 2.27 -0.84
CA ALA A 180 1.76 1.31 -1.93
C ALA A 180 0.95 0.09 -1.49
N VAL A 181 -0.06 -0.26 -2.28
CA VAL A 181 -0.84 -1.48 -2.12
C VAL A 181 -0.55 -2.38 -3.31
N THR A 182 -0.03 -3.57 -3.04
CA THR A 182 0.30 -4.59 -4.05
C THR A 182 -0.55 -5.82 -3.82
N ALA A 183 -1.25 -6.28 -4.85
CA ALA A 183 -1.95 -7.55 -4.87
C ALA A 183 -1.22 -8.52 -5.81
N THR A 184 -1.05 -9.75 -5.35
CA THR A 184 -0.42 -10.82 -6.12
C THR A 184 -1.34 -12.02 -6.19
N GLY A 185 -1.40 -12.67 -7.34
CA GLY A 185 -2.25 -13.84 -7.57
C GLY A 185 -1.71 -14.70 -8.70
N ALA A 186 -2.14 -15.95 -8.73
CA ALA A 186 -1.75 -16.87 -9.79
C ALA A 186 -2.47 -16.57 -11.11
N GLY A 187 -1.78 -16.88 -12.21
CA GLY A 187 -2.25 -16.66 -13.58
C GLY A 187 -1.55 -15.48 -14.24
N ASP A 188 -2.14 -15.05 -15.36
CA ASP A 188 -1.65 -13.94 -16.19
C ASP A 188 -2.53 -12.67 -16.08
N ALA A 189 -3.53 -12.71 -15.20
CA ALA A 189 -4.45 -11.61 -14.95
C ALA A 189 -4.15 -10.98 -13.60
N ALA A 190 -4.22 -9.65 -13.53
CA ALA A 190 -4.09 -8.93 -12.28
C ALA A 190 -5.17 -9.39 -11.28
N PRO A 191 -4.79 -9.73 -10.04
CA PRO A 191 -5.73 -10.20 -9.02
C PRO A 191 -6.71 -9.10 -8.60
N LEU A 192 -6.26 -7.85 -8.65
CA LEU A 192 -7.07 -6.65 -8.45
C LEU A 192 -6.80 -5.67 -9.59
N SER A 193 -7.82 -4.94 -10.01
CA SER A 193 -7.69 -3.81 -10.92
C SER A 193 -6.98 -2.62 -10.24
N THR A 194 -6.48 -1.69 -11.06
CA THR A 194 -5.86 -0.45 -10.58
C THR A 194 -6.81 0.37 -9.70
N ASP A 195 -8.10 0.40 -10.04
CA ASP A 195 -9.12 1.11 -9.27
C ASP A 195 -9.30 0.46 -7.89
N GLU A 196 -9.32 -0.88 -7.81
CA GLU A 196 -9.43 -1.60 -6.53
C GLU A 196 -8.19 -1.38 -5.64
N THR A 197 -6.97 -1.41 -6.20
CA THR A 197 -5.75 -1.15 -5.43
C THR A 197 -5.62 0.32 -5.02
N LEU A 198 -6.12 1.26 -5.82
CA LEU A 198 -6.21 2.68 -5.44
C LEU A 198 -7.24 2.90 -4.35
N ASP A 199 -8.44 2.35 -4.48
CA ASP A 199 -9.50 2.45 -3.47
C ASP A 199 -9.03 1.88 -2.12
N ALA A 200 -8.30 0.78 -2.14
CA ALA A 200 -7.65 0.23 -0.95
C ALA A 200 -6.61 1.18 -0.35
N ALA A 201 -5.80 1.83 -1.18
CA ALA A 201 -4.81 2.81 -0.72
C ALA A 201 -5.49 4.07 -0.14
N TYR A 202 -6.60 4.53 -0.73
CA TYR A 202 -7.39 5.64 -0.19
C TYR A 202 -8.01 5.34 1.16
N GLY A 203 -8.33 4.07 1.44
CA GLY A 203 -8.86 3.66 2.74
C GLY A 203 -7.90 3.92 3.91
N LEU A 204 -6.65 4.30 3.64
CA LEU A 204 -5.61 4.59 4.64
C LEU A 204 -5.34 6.10 4.82
N PHE A 205 -6.09 6.95 4.12
CA PHE A 205 -6.06 8.41 4.22
C PHE A 205 -7.37 8.93 4.85
N ASP A 206 -7.28 10.02 5.62
CA ASP A 206 -8.41 10.76 6.25
C ASP A 206 -9.02 11.82 5.29
#